data_AF-A0A501Q0M4-F1
#
_entry.id   AF-A0A501Q0M4-F1
#
_cell.length_a   1.000
_cell.length_b   1.000
_cell.length_c   1.000
_cell.angle_alpha   90.00
_cell.angle_beta   90.00
_cell.angle_gamma   90.00
#
_symmetry.space_group_name_H-M   'P 1'
#
loop_
_entity.id
_entity.type
_entity.pdbx_description
1 polymer ?
#
loop_
_entity_poly.entity_id
_entity_poly.type
_entity_poly.pdbx_seq_one_letter_code
_entity_poly.pdbx_strand_id
1 'polypeptide(L)'
;MKKMFAIAVLMIGMTSFAQEKPAGKKMDKARMEKLTPEQRNEQHLKKLTKDLGLNDSQQKQMATLLSEQSAKRESKKAEREKLMEAKRAERNEEMKAFDTKVKAILTPDQSKKWDEMKAEKREKVKEKIQERRKKAEKK
;
A
#
# COMPACT_ATOMS: atom_id res chain seq x y z
N MET A 1 -45.11 8.03 -8.01
CA MET A 1 -45.17 7.56 -9.41
C MET A 1 -43.80 6.94 -9.71
N LYS A 2 -43.53 5.63 -9.69
CA LYS A 2 -44.07 4.46 -10.42
C LYS A 2 -44.19 4.67 -11.93
N LYS A 3 -43.27 4.03 -12.67
CA LYS A 3 -43.41 3.18 -13.88
C LYS A 3 -42.03 3.19 -14.61
N MET A 4 -41.19 2.17 -14.41
CA MET A 4 -41.08 0.94 -15.21
C MET A 4 -40.70 1.18 -16.66
N PHE A 5 -39.53 0.68 -17.10
CA PHE A 5 -39.38 -0.09 -18.34
C PHE A 5 -38.17 -1.03 -18.21
N ALA A 6 -38.42 -2.28 -18.59
CA ALA A 6 -37.49 -3.39 -18.73
C ALA A 6 -37.16 -3.59 -20.22
N ILE A 7 -36.19 -4.49 -20.50
CA ILE A 7 -35.87 -5.13 -21.81
C ILE A 7 -35.00 -4.21 -22.71
N ALA A 8 -33.84 -4.61 -23.25
CA ALA A 8 -33.58 -5.81 -24.02
C ALA A 8 -32.10 -6.27 -24.00
N VAL A 9 -31.93 -7.59 -24.04
CA VAL A 9 -30.71 -8.29 -24.44
C VAL A 9 -30.47 -8.08 -25.94
N LEU A 10 -29.23 -7.77 -26.33
CA LEU A 10 -28.69 -8.20 -27.62
C LEU A 10 -27.18 -8.35 -27.51
N MET A 11 -26.77 -9.61 -27.34
CA MET A 11 -25.44 -10.09 -27.69
C MET A 11 -25.17 -9.79 -29.17
N ILE A 12 -24.01 -9.22 -29.48
CA ILE A 12 -23.07 -9.63 -30.54
C ILE A 12 -21.95 -8.60 -30.51
N GLY A 13 -20.74 -9.08 -30.24
CA GLY A 13 -19.54 -8.26 -30.23
C GLY A 13 -18.43 -8.88 -29.39
N MET A 14 -18.22 -10.20 -29.50
CA MET A 14 -16.92 -10.77 -29.17
C MET A 14 -15.92 -10.27 -30.23
N THR A 15 -15.51 -9.00 -30.14
CA THR A 15 -14.22 -8.60 -30.68
C THR A 15 -13.20 -9.25 -29.77
N SER A 16 -12.81 -10.44 -30.18
CA SER A 16 -11.65 -11.15 -29.69
C SER A 16 -10.44 -10.24 -29.90
N PHE A 17 -10.20 -9.32 -28.98
CA PHE A 17 -8.85 -8.84 -28.74
C PHE A 17 -8.13 -10.03 -28.15
N ALA A 18 -7.58 -10.83 -29.06
CA ALA A 18 -6.37 -11.57 -28.81
C ALA A 18 -5.32 -10.57 -28.32
N GLN A 19 -5.37 -10.23 -27.03
CA GLN A 19 -4.17 -9.90 -26.29
C GLN A 19 -3.37 -11.19 -26.33
N GLU A 20 -2.60 -11.36 -27.40
CA GLU A 20 -1.27 -11.93 -27.33
C GLU A 20 -0.66 -11.32 -26.08
N LYS A 21 -0.66 -12.09 -25.00
CA LYS A 21 0.19 -11.79 -23.86
C LYS A 21 1.58 -12.12 -24.39
N PRO A 22 2.45 -11.14 -24.69
CA PRO A 22 3.84 -11.47 -24.91
C PRO A 22 4.33 -12.11 -23.61
N ALA A 23 4.55 -13.42 -23.69
CA ALA A 23 5.33 -14.14 -22.73
C ALA A 23 6.65 -13.39 -22.57
N GLY A 24 6.96 -12.98 -21.33
CA GLY A 24 8.28 -12.46 -21.00
C GLY A 24 8.57 -11.02 -21.44
N LYS A 25 8.00 -10.04 -20.74
CA LYS A 25 8.76 -8.82 -20.42
C LYS A 25 8.67 -8.58 -18.94
N LYS A 26 9.82 -8.64 -18.27
CA LYS A 26 10.05 -7.95 -17.00
C LYS A 26 9.53 -6.53 -17.22
N MET A 27 8.37 -6.19 -16.65
CA MET A 27 7.82 -4.84 -16.78
C MET A 27 8.94 -3.86 -16.45
N ASP A 28 9.32 -3.05 -17.44
CA ASP A 28 10.30 -2.00 -17.29
C ASP A 28 9.92 -1.16 -16.06
N LYS A 29 10.69 -1.29 -14.97
CA LYS A 29 10.55 -0.46 -13.77
C LYS A 29 10.60 1.05 -14.08
N ALA A 30 11.00 1.41 -15.30
CA ALA A 30 11.05 2.76 -15.82
C ALA A 30 9.69 3.34 -16.27
N ARG A 31 8.66 2.51 -16.54
CA ARG A 31 7.34 2.99 -17.03
C ARG A 31 6.24 3.03 -15.96
N MET A 32 6.55 2.65 -14.72
CA MET A 32 5.75 3.11 -13.58
C MET A 32 6.06 4.59 -13.43
N GLU A 33 5.14 5.47 -13.82
CA GLU A 33 5.20 6.88 -13.44
C GLU A 33 5.60 6.93 -11.96
N LYS A 34 6.81 7.42 -11.70
CA LYS A 34 7.32 7.51 -10.33
C LYS A 34 6.50 8.61 -9.69
N LEU A 35 5.36 8.24 -9.08
CA LEU A 35 4.59 9.14 -8.23
C LEU A 35 5.58 9.90 -7.35
N THR A 36 5.43 11.23 -7.27
CA THR A 36 6.27 12.03 -6.39
C THR A 36 6.08 11.56 -4.95
N PRO A 37 7.07 11.79 -4.05
CA PRO A 37 6.91 11.44 -2.63
C PRO A 37 5.63 12.03 -2.03
N GLU A 38 5.30 13.26 -2.43
CA GLU A 38 4.07 13.96 -2.06
C GLU A 38 2.81 13.25 -2.56
N GLN A 39 2.76 12.89 -3.85
CA GLN A 39 1.63 12.14 -4.41
C GLN A 39 1.44 10.77 -3.72
N ARG A 40 2.53 10.10 -3.35
CA ARG A 40 2.46 8.84 -2.58
C ARG A 40 1.90 9.08 -1.18
N ASN A 41 2.32 10.14 -0.50
CA ASN A 41 1.81 10.47 0.82
C ASN A 41 0.32 10.82 0.77
N GLU A 42 -0.11 11.57 -0.24
CA GLU A 42 -1.51 11.91 -0.44
C GLU A 42 -2.38 10.68 -0.71
N GLN A 43 -1.93 9.77 -1.59
CA GLN A 43 -2.62 8.51 -1.83
C GLN A 43 -2.68 7.63 -0.58
N HIS A 44 -1.60 7.59 0.20
CA HIS A 44 -1.57 6.85 1.45
C HIS A 44 -2.53 7.45 2.47
N LEU A 45 -2.55 8.78 2.61
CA LEU A 45 -3.49 9.49 3.46
C LEU A 45 -4.94 9.18 3.05
N LYS A 46 -5.29 9.35 1.77
CA LYS A 46 -6.63 9.02 1.23
C LYS A 46 -7.06 7.60 1.57
N LYS A 47 -6.14 6.64 1.47
CA LYS A 47 -6.40 5.26 1.85
C LYS A 47 -6.63 5.10 3.35
N LEU A 48 -5.78 5.70 4.19
CA LEU A 48 -5.96 5.67 5.65
C LEU A 48 -7.26 6.34 6.08
N THR A 49 -7.62 7.47 5.46
CA THR A 49 -8.90 8.14 5.68
C THR A 49 -10.07 7.24 5.36
N LYS A 50 -10.04 6.55 4.22
CA LYS A 50 -11.11 5.60 3.84
C LYS A 50 -11.16 4.39 4.76
N ASP A 51 -10.01 3.82 5.09
CA ASP A 51 -9.92 2.58 5.87
C ASP A 51 -10.26 2.84 7.35
N LEU A 52 -9.78 3.93 7.95
CA LEU A 52 -9.97 4.24 9.38
C LEU A 52 -11.10 5.24 9.64
N GLY A 53 -11.67 5.88 8.61
CA GLY A 53 -12.68 6.93 8.79
C GLY A 53 -12.14 8.16 9.50
N LEU A 54 -10.98 8.66 9.07
CA LEU A 54 -10.30 9.80 9.71
C LEU A 54 -11.08 11.11 9.52
N ASN A 55 -11.25 11.89 10.59
CA ASN A 55 -11.79 13.25 10.50
C ASN A 55 -10.75 14.27 10.02
N ASP A 56 -11.17 15.49 9.70
CA ASP A 56 -10.30 16.52 9.11
C ASP A 56 -9.08 16.89 9.98
N SER A 57 -9.24 16.89 11.31
CA SER A 57 -8.14 17.15 12.24
C SER A 57 -7.11 16.02 12.20
N GLN A 58 -7.60 14.77 12.27
CA GLN A 58 -6.77 13.57 12.19
C GLN A 58 -6.06 13.46 10.84
N GLN A 59 -6.72 13.84 9.75
CA GLN A 59 -6.13 13.84 8.41
C GLN A 59 -4.96 14.82 8.32
N LYS A 60 -5.08 16.04 8.87
CA LYS A 60 -3.98 17.02 8.91
C LYS A 60 -2.79 16.48 9.71
N GLN A 61 -3.03 15.91 10.89
CA GLN A 61 -1.96 15.34 11.72
C GLN A 61 -1.29 14.14 11.02
N MET A 62 -2.08 13.28 10.38
CA MET A 62 -1.58 12.13 9.62
C MET A 62 -0.76 12.57 8.39
N ALA A 63 -1.18 13.63 7.69
CA ALA A 63 -0.45 14.18 6.56
C ALA A 63 0.97 14.64 6.96
N THR A 64 1.08 15.35 8.07
CA THR A 64 2.37 15.78 8.64
C THR A 64 3.25 14.58 8.99
N LEU A 65 2.69 13.58 9.68
CA LEU A 65 3.44 12.36 10.02
C LEU A 65 3.95 11.59 8.78
N LEU A 66 3.12 11.50 7.73
CA LEU A 66 3.52 10.84 6.49
C LEU A 66 4.61 11.62 5.76
N SER A 67 4.54 12.95 5.76
CA SER A 67 5.58 13.81 5.19
C SER A 67 6.92 13.62 5.92
N GLU A 68 6.93 13.70 7.25
CA GLU A 68 8.13 13.45 8.07
C GLU A 68 8.74 12.06 7.79
N GLN A 69 7.89 11.03 7.76
CA GLN A 69 8.34 9.67 7.50
C GLN A 69 8.90 9.53 6.08
N SER A 70 8.28 10.17 5.09
CA SER A 70 8.74 10.14 3.71
C SER A 70 10.10 10.83 3.56
N ALA A 71 10.29 12.01 4.15
CA ALA A 71 11.54 12.75 4.11
C ALA A 71 12.68 11.96 4.78
N LYS A 72 12.42 11.38 5.96
CA LYS A 72 13.38 10.50 6.66
C LYS A 72 13.71 9.26 5.83
N ARG A 73 12.71 8.73 5.12
CA ARG A 73 12.92 7.60 4.22
C ARG A 73 13.79 8.03 3.04
N GLU A 74 13.57 9.19 2.44
CA GLU A 74 14.36 9.66 1.30
C GLU A 74 15.82 9.93 1.65
N SER A 75 16.08 10.62 2.78
CA SER A 75 17.45 10.88 3.22
C SER A 75 18.26 9.60 3.45
N LYS A 76 17.62 8.56 3.98
CA LYS A 76 18.23 7.25 4.21
C LYS A 76 18.23 6.34 2.98
N LYS A 77 17.76 6.78 1.81
CA LYS A 77 17.64 5.92 0.63
C LYS A 77 19.01 5.52 0.07
N ALA A 78 19.93 6.47 -0.04
CA ALA A 78 21.30 6.21 -0.51
C ALA A 78 22.09 5.30 0.46
N GLU A 79 21.85 5.45 1.76
CA GLU A 79 22.51 4.66 2.80
C GLU A 79 21.96 3.22 2.90
N ARG A 80 20.69 3.01 2.52
CA ARG A 80 20.02 1.70 2.59
C ARG A 80 20.51 0.69 1.55
N GLU A 81 21.06 1.13 0.43
CA GLU A 81 21.58 0.21 -0.59
C GLU A 81 22.83 -0.55 -0.11
N LYS A 82 23.55 -0.01 0.89
CA LYS A 82 24.85 -0.53 1.32
C LYS A 82 24.81 -1.52 2.49
N LEU A 83 23.72 -1.60 3.26
CA LEU A 83 23.67 -2.46 4.47
C LEU A 83 22.24 -2.91 4.83
N MET A 84 21.72 -3.92 4.12
CA MET A 84 20.33 -4.39 4.25
C MET A 84 20.00 -5.00 5.63
N GLU A 85 20.96 -5.69 6.25
CA GLU A 85 20.78 -6.50 7.46
C GLU A 85 20.98 -5.69 8.74
N ALA A 86 22.05 -4.89 8.83
CA ALA A 86 22.30 -4.01 9.97
C ALA A 86 21.20 -2.95 10.17
N LYS A 87 20.56 -2.48 9.09
CA LYS A 87 19.46 -1.51 9.17
C LYS A 87 18.10 -2.14 9.53
N ARG A 88 18.03 -3.44 9.81
CA ARG A 88 16.76 -4.10 10.16
C ARG A 88 16.24 -3.68 11.54
N ALA A 89 17.13 -3.57 12.52
CA ALA A 89 16.78 -3.10 13.87
C ALA A 89 16.29 -1.64 13.83
N GLU A 90 17.06 -0.77 13.19
CA GLU A 90 16.71 0.64 12.97
C GLU A 90 15.33 0.79 12.31
N ARG A 91 15.04 0.01 11.25
CA ARG A 91 13.72 0.01 10.61
C ARG A 91 12.60 -0.43 11.55
N ASN A 92 12.83 -1.42 12.39
CA ASN A 92 11.81 -1.88 13.34
C ASN A 92 11.49 -0.80 14.37
N GLU A 93 12.50 -0.08 14.86
CA GLU A 93 12.32 1.04 15.78
C GLU A 93 11.57 2.19 15.12
N GLU A 94 11.93 2.55 13.88
CA GLU A 94 11.22 3.58 13.12
C GLU A 94 9.75 3.23 12.90
N MET A 95 9.45 1.97 12.59
CA MET A 95 8.09 1.49 12.42
C MET A 95 7.30 1.51 13.73
N LYS A 96 7.93 1.17 14.86
CA LYS A 96 7.30 1.26 16.19
C LYS A 96 7.03 2.71 16.58
N ALA A 97 8.00 3.60 16.40
CA ALA A 97 7.85 5.02 16.69
C ALA A 97 6.73 5.65 15.84
N PHE A 98 6.68 5.31 14.55
CA PHE A 98 5.59 5.74 13.67
C PHE A 98 4.24 5.20 14.14
N ASP A 99 4.17 3.92 14.52
CA ASP A 99 2.96 3.30 15.04
C ASP A 99 2.43 4.00 16.30
N THR A 100 3.31 4.33 17.25
CA THR A 100 2.93 5.06 18.47
C THR A 100 2.37 6.44 18.12
N LYS A 101 3.01 7.17 17.20
CA LYS A 101 2.51 8.49 16.76
C LYS A 101 1.16 8.39 16.06
N VAL A 102 0.95 7.37 15.24
CA VAL A 102 -0.34 7.10 14.59
C VAL A 102 -1.42 6.83 15.64
N LYS A 103 -1.18 5.91 16.57
CA LYS A 103 -2.16 5.57 17.62
C LYS A 103 -2.53 6.76 18.51
N ALA A 104 -1.65 7.74 18.69
CA ALA A 104 -1.95 8.95 19.43
C ALA A 104 -2.96 9.89 18.72
N ILE A 105 -3.10 9.77 17.39
CA ILE A 105 -4.05 10.54 16.57
C ILE A 105 -5.40 9.82 16.45
N LEU A 106 -5.38 8.49 16.50
CA LEU A 106 -6.55 7.64 16.31
C LEU A 106 -7.39 7.53 17.59
N THR A 107 -8.70 7.35 17.41
CA THR A 107 -9.56 6.92 18.52
C THR A 107 -9.30 5.44 18.88
N PRO A 108 -9.74 4.95 20.05
CA PRO A 108 -9.55 3.56 20.44
C PRO A 108 -10.05 2.54 19.40
N ASP A 109 -11.21 2.79 18.80
CA ASP A 109 -11.78 1.90 17.79
C ASP A 109 -11.00 1.94 16.47
N GLN A 110 -10.55 3.13 16.06
CA GLN A 110 -9.67 3.29 14.89
C GLN A 110 -8.30 2.62 15.12
N SER A 111 -7.76 2.70 16.34
CA SER A 111 -6.51 2.03 16.71
C SER A 111 -6.62 0.51 16.63
N LYS A 112 -7.75 -0.08 17.04
CA LYS A 112 -7.99 -1.54 16.87
C LYS A 112 -7.96 -1.92 15.39
N LYS A 113 -8.69 -1.19 14.55
CA LYS A 113 -8.70 -1.40 13.09
C LYS A 113 -7.30 -1.25 12.48
N TRP A 114 -6.54 -0.28 12.95
CA TRP A 114 -5.15 -0.08 12.53
C TRP A 114 -4.25 -1.28 12.87
N ASP A 115 -4.38 -1.83 14.07
CA ASP A 115 -3.64 -3.03 14.48
C ASP A 115 -4.02 -4.27 13.67
N GLU A 116 -5.31 -4.46 13.39
CA GLU A 116 -5.81 -5.54 12.51
C GLU A 116 -5.24 -5.41 11.10
N MET A 117 -5.30 -4.22 10.51
CA MET A 117 -4.72 -3.95 9.19
C MET A 117 -3.22 -4.24 9.14
N LYS A 118 -2.49 -3.96 10.24
CA LYS A 118 -1.07 -4.29 10.34
C LYS A 118 -0.83 -5.79 10.46
N ALA A 119 -1.64 -6.49 11.25
CA ALA A 119 -1.56 -7.94 11.39
C ALA A 119 -1.82 -8.62 10.03
N GLU A 120 -2.87 -8.22 9.31
CA GLU A 120 -3.20 -8.74 7.98
C GLU A 120 -2.06 -8.50 6.98
N LYS A 121 -1.49 -7.29 6.95
CA LYS A 121 -0.32 -6.98 6.11
C LYS A 121 0.86 -7.87 6.46
N ARG A 122 1.12 -8.13 7.75
CA ARG A 122 2.23 -8.98 8.20
C ARG A 122 2.02 -10.43 7.74
N GLU A 123 0.81 -10.97 7.87
CA GLU A 123 0.49 -12.32 7.40
C GLU A 123 0.63 -12.44 5.88
N LYS A 124 0.09 -11.49 5.10
CA LYS A 124 0.28 -11.46 3.63
C LYS A 124 1.76 -11.41 3.22
N VAL A 125 2.61 -10.71 3.98
CA VAL A 125 4.05 -10.68 3.73
C VAL A 125 4.69 -12.02 4.06
N LYS A 126 4.34 -12.65 5.19
CA LYS A 126 4.85 -13.97 5.57
C LYS A 126 4.48 -15.03 4.53
N GLU A 127 3.22 -15.06 4.10
CA GLU A 127 2.71 -15.98 3.09
C GLU A 127 3.49 -15.84 1.78
N LYS A 128 3.68 -14.61 1.29
CA LYS A 128 4.50 -14.35 0.09
C LYS A 128 5.95 -14.80 0.24
N ILE A 129 6.54 -14.67 1.42
CA ILE A 129 7.92 -15.15 1.69
C ILE A 129 7.95 -16.67 1.66
N GLN A 130 6.98 -17.35 2.28
CA GLN A 130 6.87 -18.81 2.28
C GLN A 130 6.65 -19.35 0.86
N GLU A 131 5.76 -18.73 0.07
CA GLU A 131 5.52 -19.10 -1.32
C GLU A 131 6.79 -18.99 -2.17
N ARG A 132 7.58 -17.91 -1.97
CA ARG A 132 8.86 -17.72 -2.64
C ARG A 132 9.89 -18.78 -2.24
N ARG A 133 9.96 -19.16 -0.96
CA ARG A 133 10.85 -20.24 -0.47
C ARG A 133 10.49 -21.58 -1.10
N LYS A 134 9.21 -21.97 -1.06
CA LYS A 134 8.71 -23.20 -1.69
C LYS A 134 9.00 -23.26 -3.20
N LYS A 135 8.92 -22.12 -3.90
CA LYS A 135 9.27 -22.05 -5.34
C LYS A 135 10.77 -22.15 -5.60
N ALA A 136 11.60 -21.70 -4.67
CA ALA A 136 13.06 -21.82 -4.78
C ALA A 136 13.55 -23.24 -4.47
N GLU A 137 12.92 -23.94 -3.54
CA GLU A 137 13.22 -25.35 -3.19
C GLU A 137 12.80 -26.35 -4.27
N LYS A 138 11.87 -25.96 -5.17
CA LYS A 138 11.39 -26.77 -6.30
C LYS A 138 12.19 -26.57 -7.60
N LYS A 139 13.20 -25.69 -7.60
CA LYS A 139 14.10 -25.43 -8.73
C LYS A 139 15.45 -26.05 -8.46
#